data_AF-A0A0A2CXZ6-F1
#
_entry.id   AF-A0A0A2CXZ6-F1
#
_cell.length_a   1.000
_cell.length_b   1.000
_cell.length_c   1.000
_cell.angle_alpha   90.00
_cell.angle_beta   90.00
_cell.angle_gamma   90.00
#
_symmetry.space_group_name_H-M   'P 1'
#
loop_
_entity.id
_entity.type
_entity.pdbx_description
1 polymer ?
#
loop_
_entity_poly.entity_id
_entity_poly.type
_entity_poly.pdbx_seq_one_letter_code
_entity_poly.pdbx_strand_id
1 'polypeptide(L)'
;MRVDQLRSAAQHFAQLATDSHACLLTWPSSSWNDLGFQCADADPGRLQQGTIGEDVWSLIDWVPSGDTGRLRLRLDAGARAAFLLALDPDGPVVREVGPMRPLVTVEQVRP
;
A
#
# COMPACT_ATOMS: atom_id res chain seq x y z
N MET A 1 -2.47 17.18 -7.86
CA MET A 1 -1.03 17.45 -7.62
C MET A 1 -0.48 16.48 -6.57
N ARG A 2 0.37 15.50 -6.96
CA ARG A 2 1.05 14.44 -6.15
C ARG A 2 0.26 13.68 -5.07
N VAL A 3 -0.39 14.36 -4.12
CA VAL A 3 -1.33 13.76 -3.15
C VAL A 3 -2.47 13.03 -3.86
N ASP A 4 -3.02 13.62 -4.94
CA ASP A 4 -4.07 12.98 -5.74
C ASP A 4 -3.56 11.70 -6.44
N GLN A 5 -2.34 11.73 -6.97
CA GLN A 5 -1.76 10.54 -7.61
C GLN A 5 -1.46 9.43 -6.61
N LEU A 6 -0.94 9.76 -5.43
CA LEU A 6 -0.77 8.79 -4.36
C LEU A 6 -2.12 8.18 -3.95
N ARG A 7 -3.19 8.98 -3.88
CA ARG A 7 -4.54 8.47 -3.62
C ARG A 7 -5.03 7.55 -4.74
N SER A 8 -4.83 7.92 -6.01
CA SER A 8 -5.13 7.05 -7.15
C SER A 8 -4.32 5.75 -7.12
N ALA A 9 -3.05 5.80 -6.74
CA ALA A 9 -2.22 4.61 -6.57
C ALA A 9 -2.74 3.69 -5.45
N ALA A 10 -3.18 4.26 -4.33
CA ALA A 10 -3.81 3.49 -3.25
C ALA A 10 -5.13 2.85 -3.69
N GLN A 11 -5.96 3.58 -4.45
CA GLN A 11 -7.21 3.05 -5.01
C GLN A 11 -6.93 1.93 -6.01
N HIS A 12 -5.91 2.08 -6.85
CA HIS A 12 -5.52 1.05 -7.80
C HIS A 12 -4.95 -0.19 -7.10
N PHE A 13 -4.13 -0.02 -6.07
CA PHE A 13 -3.73 -1.14 -5.20
C PHE A 13 -4.96 -1.86 -4.63
N ALA A 14 -5.94 -1.12 -4.11
CA ALA A 14 -7.15 -1.69 -3.53
C ALA A 14 -7.98 -2.48 -4.57
N GLN A 15 -8.05 -1.99 -5.82
CA GLN A 15 -8.71 -2.68 -6.94
C GLN A 15 -7.96 -3.95 -7.36
N LEU A 16 -6.63 -3.97 -7.29
CA LEU A 16 -5.85 -5.17 -7.59
C LEU A 16 -5.91 -6.20 -6.48
N ALA A 17 -6.11 -5.76 -5.23
CA ALA A 17 -6.12 -6.59 -4.05
C ALA A 17 -7.51 -7.17 -3.72
N THR A 18 -8.33 -7.41 -4.76
CA THR A 18 -9.59 -8.13 -4.70
C THR A 18 -9.41 -9.60 -5.09
N ASP A 19 -10.50 -10.37 -5.04
CA ASP A 19 -10.56 -11.74 -5.53
C ASP A 19 -9.46 -12.62 -4.94
N SER A 20 -8.67 -13.32 -5.77
CA SER A 20 -7.59 -14.19 -5.32
C SER A 20 -6.51 -13.46 -4.52
N HIS A 21 -6.29 -12.16 -4.78
CA HIS A 21 -5.28 -11.36 -4.11
C HIS A 21 -5.73 -10.85 -2.74
N ALA A 22 -7.04 -10.90 -2.43
CA ALA A 22 -7.54 -10.54 -1.10
C ALA A 22 -6.94 -11.42 0.00
N CYS A 23 -6.60 -12.68 -0.32
CA CYS A 23 -5.88 -13.59 0.57
C CYS A 23 -4.56 -13.00 1.10
N LEU A 24 -3.80 -12.33 0.22
CA LEU A 24 -2.52 -11.72 0.57
C LEU A 24 -2.68 -10.62 1.63
N LEU A 25 -3.82 -9.93 1.66
CA LEU A 25 -4.05 -8.83 2.59
C LEU A 25 -4.16 -9.28 4.05
N THR A 26 -4.35 -10.56 4.31
CA THR A 26 -4.31 -11.15 5.66
C THR A 26 -2.89 -11.12 6.25
N TRP A 27 -1.86 -11.00 5.41
CA TRP A 27 -0.47 -11.15 5.77
C TRP A 27 0.32 -9.87 5.49
N PRO A 28 1.37 -9.56 6.27
CA PRO A 28 2.26 -8.48 5.93
C PRO A 28 2.96 -8.76 4.59
N SER A 29 3.20 -7.72 3.79
CA SER A 29 3.81 -7.90 2.45
C SER A 29 5.19 -8.54 2.48
N SER A 30 5.89 -8.44 3.60
CA SER A 30 7.17 -9.12 3.82
C SER A 30 7.07 -10.65 3.77
N SER A 31 5.88 -11.21 3.97
CA SER A 31 5.65 -12.65 4.04
C SER A 31 5.01 -13.23 2.77
N TRP A 32 4.61 -12.40 1.81
CA TRP A 32 3.84 -12.87 0.64
C TRP A 32 4.56 -13.92 -0.21
N ASN A 33 5.89 -13.83 -0.32
CA ASN A 33 6.69 -14.80 -1.07
C ASN A 33 6.79 -16.17 -0.36
N ASP A 34 6.50 -16.24 0.94
CA ASP A 34 6.60 -17.44 1.77
C ASP A 34 5.25 -18.14 1.98
N LEU A 35 4.15 -17.61 1.43
CA LEU A 35 2.80 -18.13 1.67
C LEU A 35 2.54 -19.48 0.99
N GLY A 36 3.30 -19.83 -0.05
CA GLY A 36 3.16 -21.10 -0.78
C GLY A 36 1.72 -21.33 -1.23
N PHE A 37 1.10 -22.41 -0.74
CA PHE A 37 -0.28 -22.78 -1.11
C PHE A 37 -1.37 -21.97 -0.39
N GLN A 38 -1.05 -21.15 0.61
CA GLN A 38 -2.06 -20.41 1.37
C GLN A 38 -2.82 -19.40 0.50
N CYS A 39 -2.15 -18.80 -0.48
CA CYS A 39 -2.74 -17.91 -1.47
C CYS A 39 -2.33 -18.37 -2.88
N ALA A 40 -2.65 -19.61 -3.24
CA ALA A 40 -2.14 -20.27 -4.45
C ALA A 40 -2.48 -19.54 -5.77
N ASP A 41 -3.62 -18.86 -5.84
CA ASP A 41 -4.08 -18.11 -7.02
C ASP A 41 -3.73 -16.63 -6.99
N ALA A 42 -3.02 -16.18 -5.94
CA ALA A 42 -2.58 -14.81 -5.78
C ALA A 42 -1.17 -14.64 -6.33
N ASP A 43 -0.95 -13.58 -7.10
CA ASP A 43 0.38 -13.17 -7.55
C ASP A 43 0.84 -11.95 -6.73
N PRO A 44 1.77 -12.12 -5.77
CA PRO A 44 2.33 -11.01 -5.00
C PRO A 44 2.96 -9.93 -5.86
N GLY A 45 3.44 -10.27 -7.07
CA GLY A 45 4.05 -9.33 -8.00
C GLY A 45 3.07 -8.26 -8.47
N ARG A 46 1.78 -8.59 -8.59
CA ARG A 46 0.73 -7.65 -9.01
C ARG A 46 0.43 -6.58 -7.99
N LEU A 47 0.64 -6.85 -6.70
CA LEU A 47 0.42 -5.88 -5.63
C LEU A 47 1.68 -5.06 -5.29
N GLN A 48 2.84 -5.44 -5.81
CA GLN A 48 4.11 -4.78 -5.52
C GLN A 48 4.33 -3.48 -6.32
N GLN A 49 3.71 -3.36 -7.49
CA GLN A 49 3.84 -2.16 -8.33
C GLN A 49 2.69 -2.04 -9.33
N GLY A 50 2.51 -0.84 -9.85
CA GLY A 50 1.58 -0.59 -10.95
C GLY A 50 1.76 0.82 -11.50
N THR A 51 0.89 1.19 -12.46
CA THR A 51 0.98 2.48 -13.15
C THR A 51 -0.31 3.28 -12.95
N ILE A 52 -0.18 4.58 -12.73
CA ILE A 52 -1.30 5.54 -12.68
C ILE A 52 -0.97 6.72 -13.58
N GLY A 53 -1.67 6.81 -14.72
CA GLY A 53 -1.31 7.76 -15.77
C GLY A 53 0.09 7.46 -16.30
N GLU A 54 1.03 8.39 -16.11
CA GLU A 54 2.43 8.27 -16.53
C GLU A 54 3.37 7.89 -15.37
N ASP A 55 2.87 7.86 -14.13
CA ASP A 55 3.67 7.57 -12.94
C ASP A 55 3.59 6.09 -12.54
N VAL A 56 4.73 5.51 -12.19
CA VAL A 56 4.81 4.18 -11.60
C VAL A 56 4.75 4.30 -10.08
N TRP A 57 3.89 3.51 -9.44
CA TRP A 57 3.88 3.35 -8.00
C TRP A 57 4.47 2.00 -7.60
N SER A 58 5.10 1.97 -6.45
CA SER A 58 5.66 0.77 -5.81
C SER A 58 5.16 0.67 -4.38
N LEU A 59 4.85 -0.56 -3.96
CA LEU A 59 4.57 -0.91 -2.58
C LEU A 59 5.87 -0.78 -1.78
N ILE A 60 5.82 0.00 -0.70
CA ILE A 60 6.88 -0.03 0.31
C ILE A 60 6.60 -1.19 1.25
N ASP A 61 5.36 -1.28 1.75
CA ASP A 61 4.87 -2.36 2.58
C ASP A 61 3.37 -2.28 2.81
N TRP A 62 2.82 -3.43 3.15
CA TRP A 62 1.49 -3.62 3.70
C TRP A 62 1.61 -4.28 5.08
N VAL A 63 0.94 -3.72 6.08
CA VAL A 63 0.86 -4.27 7.44
C VAL A 63 -0.60 -4.38 7.87
N PRO A 64 -1.18 -5.59 7.91
CA PRO A 64 -2.55 -5.78 8.36
C PRO A 64 -2.72 -5.53 9.86
N SER A 65 -3.93 -5.15 10.25
CA SER A 65 -4.37 -4.86 11.62
C SER A 65 -5.88 -5.12 11.74
N GLY A 66 -6.26 -6.38 11.92
CA GLY A 66 -7.67 -6.81 11.92
C GLY A 66 -8.32 -6.59 10.56
N ASP A 67 -9.49 -5.96 10.54
CA ASP A 67 -10.25 -5.62 9.32
C ASP A 67 -9.70 -4.38 8.60
N THR A 68 -8.49 -3.94 8.95
CA THR A 68 -7.82 -2.81 8.32
C THR A 68 -6.34 -3.10 8.16
N GLY A 69 -5.60 -2.19 7.55
CA GLY A 69 -4.14 -2.21 7.60
C GLY A 69 -3.51 -0.96 7.04
N ARG A 70 -2.22 -0.84 7.30
CA ARG A 70 -1.41 0.29 6.83
C ARG A 70 -0.77 -0.08 5.51
N LEU A 71 -1.14 0.65 4.48
CA LEU A 71 -0.57 0.57 3.14
C LEU A 71 0.40 1.74 2.92
N ARG A 72 1.65 1.46 2.60
CA ARG A 72 2.65 2.49 2.30
C ARG A 72 3.08 2.38 0.84
N LEU A 73 2.94 3.47 0.10
CA LEU A 73 3.27 3.54 -1.32
C LEU A 73 4.31 4.62 -1.62
N ARG A 74 5.03 4.42 -2.72
CA ARG A 74 5.97 5.39 -3.30
C ARG A 74 5.69 5.55 -4.80
N LEU A 75 5.69 6.78 -5.28
CA LEU A 75 5.77 7.09 -6.72
C LEU A 75 7.22 7.17 -7.18
N ASP A 76 7.48 6.90 -8.46
CA ASP A 76 8.82 6.99 -9.06
C ASP A 76 9.44 8.39 -8.92
N ALA A 77 8.61 9.44 -8.99
CA ALA A 77 8.98 10.82 -8.69
C ALA A 77 9.40 11.07 -7.21
N GLY A 78 9.47 10.03 -6.38
CA GLY A 78 9.98 10.04 -5.01
C GLY A 78 8.94 10.36 -3.93
N ALA A 79 7.72 10.75 -4.31
CA ALA A 79 6.64 11.05 -3.37
C ALA A 79 6.18 9.78 -2.63
N ARG A 80 5.85 9.91 -1.35
CA ARG A 80 5.49 8.78 -0.46
C ARG A 80 4.29 9.13 0.41
N ALA A 81 3.36 8.19 0.56
CA ALA A 81 2.25 8.32 1.51
C ALA A 81 1.87 6.98 2.15
N ALA A 82 1.29 7.09 3.33
CA ALA A 82 0.68 5.99 4.05
C ALA A 82 -0.84 6.14 3.97
N PHE A 83 -1.52 5.01 3.86
CA PHE A 83 -2.94 4.89 3.73
C PHE A 83 -3.47 3.90 4.75
N LEU A 84 -4.66 4.18 5.28
CA LEU A 84 -5.44 3.16 5.98
C LEU A 84 -6.34 2.48 4.95
N LEU A 85 -6.17 1.18 4.76
CA LEU A 85 -7.02 0.35 3.94
C LEU A 85 -7.95 -0.45 4.85
N ALA A 86 -9.26 -0.37 4.64
CA ALA A 86 -10.24 -1.25 5.27
C ALA A 86 -10.44 -2.48 4.40
N LEU A 87 -10.50 -3.67 4.99
CA LEU A 87 -10.74 -4.94 4.32
C LEU A 87 -12.24 -5.25 4.42
N ASP A 88 -13.02 -4.67 3.52
CA ASP A 88 -14.47 -4.87 3.48
C ASP A 88 -14.80 -6.18 2.72
N PRO A 89 -15.88 -6.89 3.06
CA PRO A 89 -16.34 -8.06 2.29
C PRO A 89 -16.59 -7.76 0.80
N ASP A 90 -16.96 -6.53 0.43
CA ASP A 90 -17.12 -6.12 -0.97
C ASP A 90 -15.80 -5.73 -1.65
N GLY A 91 -14.69 -5.71 -0.90
CA GLY A 91 -13.33 -5.43 -1.38
C GLY A 91 -12.62 -4.35 -0.55
N PRO A 92 -11.30 -4.19 -0.73
CA PRO A 92 -10.53 -3.25 0.07
C PRO A 92 -10.91 -1.79 -0.23
N VAL A 93 -11.06 -0.95 0.80
CA VAL A 93 -11.44 0.46 0.68
C VAL A 93 -10.39 1.37 1.31
N VAL A 94 -9.89 2.34 0.54
CA VAL A 94 -8.94 3.35 1.02
C VAL A 94 -9.69 4.40 1.86
N ARG A 95 -9.34 4.54 3.14
CA ARG A 95 -10.03 5.44 4.08
C ARG A 95 -9.26 6.70 4.42
N GLU A 96 -7.98 6.59 4.73
CA GLU A 96 -7.17 7.74 5.15
C GLU A 96 -5.92 7.87 4.29
N VAL A 97 -5.46 9.11 4.10
CA VAL A 97 -4.24 9.45 3.35
C VAL A 97 -3.39 10.37 4.22
N GLY A 98 -2.25 9.89 4.68
CA GLY A 98 -1.25 10.68 5.40
C GLY A 98 0.05 10.79 4.60
N PRO A 99 0.59 11.99 4.34
CA PRO A 99 1.92 12.11 3.76
C PRO A 99 2.93 11.46 4.69
N MET A 100 3.79 10.59 4.16
CA MET A 100 4.93 10.10 4.93
C MET A 100 5.97 11.21 4.95
N ARG A 101 6.04 11.95 6.07
CA ARG A 101 7.11 12.91 6.25
C ARG A 101 8.44 12.17 6.18
N PRO A 102 9.45 12.64 5.41
CA PRO A 102 10.80 12.13 5.57
C PRO A 102 11.17 12.33 7.04
N LEU A 103 11.75 11.30 7.66
CA LEU A 103 12.40 11.40 8.97
C LEU A 103 13.59 12.36 8.81
N VAL A 104 13.33 13.66 8.83
CA VAL A 104 14.35 14.65 9.14
C VAL A 104 14.33 14.74 10.65
N THR A 105 15.34 14.16 11.29
CA THR A 105 15.64 14.41 12.70
C THR A 105 15.85 15.92 12.83
N VAL A 106 14.82 16.64 13.27
CA VAL A 106 15.01 18.03 13.70
C VAL A 106 15.69 17.92 15.05
N GLU A 107 17.02 17.88 15.03
CA GLU A 107 17.82 18.23 16.21
C GLU A 107 17.36 19.61 16.66
N GLN A 108 16.52 19.62 17.69
CA GLN A 108 16.08 20.83 18.36
C GLN A 108 17.27 21.36 19.16
N VAL A 109 18.22 22.03 18.50
CA VAL A 109 19.17 22.91 19.16
C VAL A 109 18.39 24.15 19.58
N ARG A 110 18.04 24.20 20.87
CA ARG A 110 17.45 25.39 21.51
C ARG A 110 18.61 26.30 21.98
N PRO A 111 18.57 27.61 21.66
CA PRO A 111 19.51 28.60 22.20
C PRO A 111 19.27 28.90 23.69
#